data_AF-B4FNG5-F1
#
_entry.id   AF-B4FNG5-F1
#
_cell.length_a   1.000
_cell.length_b   1.000
_cell.length_c   1.000
_cell.angle_alpha   90.00
_cell.angle_beta   90.00
_cell.angle_gamma   90.00
#
_symmetry.space_group_name_H-M   'P 1'
#
loop_
_entity.id
_entity.type
_entity.pdbx_description
1 polymer ?
#
loop_
_entity_poly.entity_id
_entity_poly.type
_entity_poly.pdbx_seq_one_letter_code
_entity_poly.pdbx_strand_id
1 'polypeptide(L)' 'MCQETTKDFSPLFPKILPYLYDTEVVSEDAILRWAEEKEHADESDKVFVKQSEAFIQWLKEAEEEDDEEEE' A
#
# COMPACT_ATOMS: atom_id res chain seq x y z
N MET A 1 -20.64 12.17 9.35
CA MET A 1 -19.69 11.10 9.71
C MET A 1 -18.42 11.77 10.19
N CYS A 2 -17.98 11.50 11.43
CA CYS A 2 -16.92 12.25 12.13
C CYS A 2 -15.62 12.34 11.32
N GLN A 3 -15.36 13.50 10.72
CA GLN A 3 -14.13 13.76 9.95
C GLN A 3 -12.88 13.87 10.84
N GLU A 4 -13.05 14.10 12.15
CA GLU A 4 -11.94 14.15 13.12
C GLU A 4 -11.25 12.80 13.26
N THR A 5 -12.03 11.73 13.42
CA THR A 5 -11.52 10.37 13.63
C THR A 5 -10.66 9.87 12.47
N THR A 6 -11.00 10.26 11.23
CA THR A 6 -10.19 9.91 10.05
C THR A 6 -8.80 10.55 10.12
N LYS A 7 -8.70 11.82 10.55
CA LYS A 7 -7.41 12.52 10.65
C LYS A 7 -6.53 11.93 11.76
N ASP A 8 -7.14 11.53 12.88
CA ASP A 8 -6.40 10.98 14.02
C ASP A 8 -5.77 9.61 13.71
N PHE A 9 -6.45 8.79 12.90
CA PHE A 9 -5.99 7.43 12.60
C PHE A 9 -5.29 7.27 11.26
N SER A 10 -5.43 8.23 10.33
CA SER A 10 -4.72 8.16 9.03
C SER A 10 -3.23 7.86 9.16
N PRO A 11 -2.47 8.47 10.11
CA PRO A 11 -1.04 8.20 10.27
C PRO A 11 -0.70 6.76 10.68
N LEU A 12 -1.67 5.96 11.11
CA LEU A 12 -1.48 4.55 11.45
C LEU A 12 -1.54 3.64 10.22
N PHE A 13 -2.10 4.11 9.12
CA PHE A 13 -2.27 3.33 7.89
C PHE A 13 -0.98 2.65 7.39
N PRO A 14 0.21 3.30 7.36
CA PRO A 14 1.44 2.62 6.94
C PRO A 14 1.91 1.49 7.86
N LYS A 15 1.30 1.32 9.04
CA LYS A 15 1.50 0.14 9.90
C LYS A 15 0.39 -0.89 9.75
N ILE A 16 -0.83 -0.44 9.45
CA ILE A 16 -1.99 -1.31 9.25
C ILE A 16 -1.84 -2.09 7.94
N LEU A 17 -1.41 -1.44 6.85
CA LEU A 17 -1.30 -2.11 5.55
C LEU A 17 -0.30 -3.29 5.57
N PRO A 18 0.94 -3.15 6.10
CA PRO A 18 1.84 -4.30 6.26
C PRO A 18 1.27 -5.39 7.16
N TYR A 19 0.59 -5.02 8.25
CA TYR A 19 -0.04 -6.02 9.13
C TYR A 19 -1.13 -6.84 8.40
N LEU A 20 -1.91 -6.21 7.52
CA LEU A 20 -2.93 -6.90 6.72
C LEU A 20 -2.31 -7.82 5.66
N TYR A 21 -1.15 -7.45 5.11
CA TYR A 21 -0.35 -8.29 4.25
C TYR A 21 0.22 -9.51 5.02
N ASP A 22 0.89 -9.26 6.15
CA ASP A 22 1.51 -10.30 7.00
C ASP A 22 0.49 -11.32 7.53
N THR A 23 -0.77 -10.91 7.69
CA THR A 23 -1.86 -11.76 8.16
C THR A 23 -2.67 -12.39 7.03
N GLU A 24 -2.20 -12.29 5.79
CA GLU A 24 -2.83 -12.85 4.58
C GLU A 24 -4.26 -12.36 4.33
N VAL A 25 -4.61 -11.20 4.88
CA VAL A 25 -5.93 -10.57 4.67
C VAL A 25 -5.98 -9.87 3.32
N VAL A 26 -4.85 -9.30 2.89
CA VAL A 26 -4.69 -8.65 1.58
C VAL A 26 -3.43 -9.20 0.92
N SER A 27 -3.55 -9.64 -0.34
CA SER A 27 -2.40 -10.14 -1.11
C SER A 27 -1.54 -9.00 -1.66
N GLU A 28 -0.28 -9.31 -1.96
CA GLU A 28 0.66 -8.42 -2.65
C GLU A 28 0.06 -7.79 -3.91
N ASP A 29 -0.40 -8.65 -4.82
CA ASP A 29 -1.04 -8.27 -6.08
C ASP A 29 -2.22 -7.29 -5.90
N ALA A 30 -3.00 -7.45 -4.82
CA ALA A 30 -4.10 -6.54 -4.53
C ALA A 30 -3.59 -5.15 -4.08
N ILE A 31 -2.49 -5.11 -3.33
CA ILE A 31 -1.84 -3.86 -2.89
C ILE A 31 -1.20 -3.13 -4.08
N LEU A 32 -0.46 -3.87 -4.92
CA LEU A 32 0.20 -3.32 -6.10
C LEU A 32 -0.82 -2.76 -7.11
N ARG A 33 -1.87 -3.54 -7.44
CA ARG A 33 -2.95 -3.06 -8.33
C ARG A 33 -3.66 -1.84 -7.75
N TRP A 34 -3.92 -1.81 -6.44
CA TRP A 34 -4.53 -0.63 -5.82
C TRP A 34 -3.64 0.62 -5.96
N ALA A 35 -2.32 0.48 -5.80
CA ALA A 35 -1.38 1.58 -5.99
C ALA A 35 -1.38 2.08 -7.45
N GLU A 36 -1.39 1.16 -8.43
CA GLU A 36 -1.49 1.48 -9.85
C GLU A 36 -2.82 2.18 -10.21
N GLU A 37 -3.96 1.66 -9.74
CA GLU A 37 -5.27 2.28 -9.95
C GLU A 37 -5.33 3.73 -9.44
N LYS A 38 -4.54 4.03 -8.39
CA LYS A 38 -4.45 5.37 -7.81
C LYS A 38 -3.45 6.29 -8.48
N GLU A 39 -2.62 5.84 -9.41
CA GLU A 39 -1.63 6.68 -10.10
C GLU A 39 -2.29 7.89 -10.79
N HIS A 40 -3.47 7.71 -11.37
CA HIS A 40 -4.20 8.76 -12.09
C HIS A 40 -5.30 9.44 -11.25
N ALA A 41 -5.44 9.07 -9.98
CA ALA A 41 -6.42 9.67 -9.09
C ALA A 41 -6.01 11.09 -8.63
N ASP A 42 -6.98 11.83 -8.09
CA ASP A 42 -6.73 13.12 -7.46
C ASP A 42 -5.79 13.00 -6.26
N GLU A 43 -5.06 14.08 -5.96
CA GLU A 43 -4.07 14.12 -4.87
C GLU A 43 -4.67 13.81 -3.50
N SER A 44 -5.94 14.16 -3.28
CA SER A 44 -6.69 13.82 -2.07
C SER A 44 -6.94 12.32 -1.91
N ASP A 45 -7.03 11.59 -3.02
CA ASP A 45 -7.32 10.16 -3.05
C ASP A 45 -6.05 9.30 -2.98
N LYS A 46 -4.88 9.92 -3.15
CA LYS A 46 -3.55 9.30 -3.06
C LYS A 46 -2.96 9.29 -1.66
N VAL A 47 -3.63 9.90 -0.67
CA VAL A 47 -3.10 10.13 0.68
C VAL A 47 -2.58 8.85 1.35
N PHE A 48 -3.29 7.72 1.20
CA PHE A 48 -2.88 6.44 1.79
C PHE A 48 -1.83 5.70 0.97
N VAL A 49 -1.83 5.85 -0.36
CA VAL A 49 -0.78 5.31 -1.23
C VAL A 49 0.55 5.99 -0.91
N LYS A 50 0.54 7.33 -0.82
CA LYS A 50 1.74 8.12 -0.45
C LYS A 50 2.28 7.79 0.92
N GLN A 51 1.41 7.56 1.90
CA GLN A 51 1.85 7.15 3.24
C GLN A 51 2.51 5.76 3.24
N SER A 52 2.15 4.89 2.28
CA SER A 52 2.60 3.51 2.21
C SER A 52 3.68 3.28 1.15
N GLU A 53 4.23 4.34 0.55
CA GLU A 53 5.16 4.28 -0.59
C GLU A 53 6.36 3.37 -0.31
N ALA A 54 6.97 3.48 0.88
CA ALA A 54 8.11 2.64 1.25
C ALA A 54 7.77 1.14 1.29
N PHE A 55 6.56 0.79 1.73
CA PHE A 55 6.12 -0.61 1.78
C PHE A 55 5.76 -1.12 0.38
N ILE A 56 5.08 -0.31 -0.43
CA ILE A 56 4.76 -0.64 -1.82
C ILE A 56 6.04 -0.84 -2.64
N GLN A 57 7.06 0.00 -2.41
CA GLN A 57 8.34 -0.14 -3.09
C GLN A 57 9.05 -1.45 -2.69
N TRP A 58 9.05 -1.78 -1.40
CA TRP A 58 9.62 -3.05 -0.92
C TRP A 58 8.94 -4.27 -1.55
N LEU A 59 7.61 -4.26 -1.72
CA LEU A 59 6.88 -5.35 -2.39
C LEU A 59 7.31 -5.51 -3.85
N LYS A 60 7.52 -4.39 -4.57
CA LYS A 60 7.98 -4.43 -5.97
C LYS A 60 9.40 -4.97 -6.11
N GLU A 61 10.29 -4.53 -5.24
CA GLU A 61 11.68 -4.99 -5.23
C GLU A 61 11.76 -6.49 -4.94
N ALA A 62 10.90 -7.02 -4.05
CA ALA A 62 10.83 -8.45 -3.78
C ALA A 62 10.34 -9.27 -4.98
N GLU A 63 9.32 -8.78 -5.70
CA GLU A 63 8.82 -9.43 -6.94
C GLU A 63 9.90 -9.45 -8.04
N GLU A 64 10.62 -8.34 -8.24
CA GLU A 64 11.71 -8.24 -9.21
C GLU A 64 12.87 -9.21 -8.88
N GLU A 65 13.21 -9.40 -7.60
CA GLU A 65 14.25 -10.36 -7.18
C GLU A 65 13.83 -11.82 -7.44
N ASP A 66 12.58 -12.20 -7.19
CA ASP A 66 12.09 -13.57 -7.44
C ASP A 66 12.05 -13.91 -8.95
N ASP A 67 11.62 -12.96 -9.80
CA ASP A 67 11.61 -13.14 -11.26
C ASP A 67 13.03 -13.29 -11.85
N GLU A 68 14.03 -12.58 -11.30
CA GLU A 68 15.44 -12.70 -11.72
C GLU A 68 16.07 -14.05 -11.32
N GLU A 69 15.62 -14.68 -10.22
CA GLU A 69 16.11 -16.00 -9.79
C GLU A 69 15.53 -17.17 -10.62
N GLU A 70 14.42 -16.95 -11.32
CA GLU A 70 13.78 -17.97 -12.18
C GLU A 70 14.31 -18.00 -13.65
N GLU A 71 15.14 -17.02 -14.08
CA GLU A 71 15.84 -17.02 -15.39
C GLU A 71 17.21 -17.73 -15.38
#